data_AF-A0A812SU91-F1
#
_entry.id   AF-A0A812SU91-F1
#
_cell.length_a   1.000
_cell.length_b   1.000
_cell.length_c   1.000
_cell.angle_alpha   90.00
_cell.angle_beta   90.00
_cell.angle_gamma   90.00
#
_symmetry.space_group_name_H-M   'P 1'
#
loop_
_entity.id
_entity.type
_entity.pdbx_description
1 polymer ?
#
loop_
_entity_poly.entity_id
_entity_poly.type
_entity_poly.pdbx_seq_one_letter_code
_entity_poly.pdbx_strand_id
1 'polypeptide(L)'
;MGRPSQTSSEDSILDLRVPAERQDSAPSQSSGHGPAPSPGRSEDSGASDTDLHVEAMIPTLVERVAKMDVVNPEVLRVTPVFRALEHFAAALRVGSAGDFYHKSHQSQRISTFWSHSWHGGHWKKIFAIVTLYNGTAAVFLSLLTGACMMLLFSLGTLAGIDRGWLDDSFQWSCWSTFSGFVLANLVLIFWRPRTAVFLDRICISQSDARLKTEAILSLAGLLKNSDGMLILWDPTWTERLWCLFELAAFLKSKTSQQQHLVVRPIFMGPLSIAVYLTFAAVAMTIATVPIRAHEEKSFVQLLSAIVFCAFVVAVPTASTIRSYFRDLDTMKL
;
A
#
# COMPACT_ATOMS: atom_id res chain seq x y z
N MET A 1 -39.02 57.96 16.44
CA MET A 1 -37.81 57.92 15.60
C MET A 1 -37.85 56.64 14.77
N GLY A 2 -37.88 56.76 13.43
CA GLY A 2 -37.51 55.71 12.46
C GLY A 2 -38.45 54.50 12.26
N ARG A 3 -39.33 54.58 11.26
CA ARG A 3 -39.73 53.49 10.33
C ARG A 3 -38.97 53.74 9.00
N PRO A 4 -38.93 52.87 7.95
CA PRO A 4 -39.50 51.52 7.72
C PRO A 4 -38.60 50.55 6.86
N SER A 5 -39.23 49.48 6.33
CA SER A 5 -38.94 48.64 5.10
C SER A 5 -37.77 47.64 5.11
N GLN A 6 -37.95 46.32 4.93
CA GLN A 6 -38.38 45.48 3.78
C GLN A 6 -37.27 45.12 2.75
N THR A 7 -37.23 43.82 2.36
CA THR A 7 -36.52 43.18 1.20
C THR A 7 -34.99 43.05 1.31
N SER A 8 -34.22 42.11 0.73
CA SER A 8 -34.36 40.91 -0.13
C SER A 8 -32.96 40.24 -0.20
N SER A 9 -32.88 39.00 -0.73
CA SER A 9 -31.74 38.37 -1.42
C SER A 9 -30.66 37.73 -0.52
N GLU A 10 -30.50 36.40 -0.52
CA GLU A 10 -29.94 35.52 -1.57
C GLU A 10 -28.42 35.73 -1.78
N ASP A 11 -27.72 34.60 -1.63
CA ASP A 11 -26.45 34.21 -2.25
C ASP A 11 -25.19 35.05 -1.95
N SER A 12 -24.39 34.52 -1.02
CA SER A 12 -22.96 34.86 -0.93
C SER A 12 -22.16 33.63 -0.52
N ILE A 13 -21.77 32.82 -1.51
CA ILE A 13 -20.67 31.85 -1.38
C ILE A 13 -19.65 32.14 -2.49
N LEU A 14 -18.65 32.91 -2.08
CA LEU A 14 -17.23 32.92 -2.47
C LEU A 14 -16.85 32.32 -3.83
N ASP A 15 -16.60 33.25 -4.75
CA ASP A 15 -15.69 33.17 -5.89
C ASP A 15 -14.32 32.58 -5.52
N LEU A 16 -13.98 31.43 -6.11
CA LEU A 16 -12.64 30.86 -6.09
C LEU A 16 -12.01 31.03 -7.49
N ARG A 17 -11.39 32.20 -7.72
CA ARG A 17 -10.50 32.44 -8.87
C ARG A 17 -9.18 31.71 -8.66
N VAL A 18 -8.87 30.79 -9.56
CA VAL A 18 -7.55 30.17 -9.70
C VAL A 18 -6.59 31.18 -10.37
N PRO A 19 -5.42 31.50 -9.80
CA PRO A 19 -4.44 32.35 -10.48
C PRO A 19 -3.74 31.59 -11.62
N ALA A 20 -3.76 32.17 -12.82
CA ALA A 20 -2.96 31.72 -13.95
C ALA A 20 -1.47 32.03 -13.70
N GLU A 21 -0.63 31.02 -13.91
CA GLU A 21 0.81 31.08 -13.72
C GLU A 21 1.48 31.96 -14.78
N ARG A 22 2.43 32.77 -14.32
CA ARG A 22 3.15 33.82 -15.04
C ARG A 22 4.27 33.19 -15.89
N GLN A 23 4.17 33.27 -17.21
CA GLN A 23 5.31 33.02 -18.11
C GLN A 23 6.12 34.32 -18.23
N ASP A 24 7.28 34.37 -17.56
CA ASP A 24 8.28 35.42 -17.79
C ASP A 24 9.09 35.11 -19.05
N SER A 25 9.24 36.13 -19.90
CA SER A 25 9.92 36.06 -21.20
C SER A 25 11.26 36.79 -21.21
N ALA A 26 12.28 36.10 -21.75
CA ALA A 26 13.39 36.59 -22.59
C ALA A 26 14.48 37.52 -21.98
N PRO A 27 15.68 37.64 -22.61
CA PRO A 27 15.87 38.37 -23.90
C PRO A 27 16.85 37.66 -24.86
N SER A 28 17.15 38.04 -26.11
CA SER A 28 16.62 38.85 -27.22
C SER A 28 17.62 38.66 -28.39
N GLN A 29 17.18 38.82 -29.65
CA GLN A 29 17.92 39.19 -30.89
C GLN A 29 17.13 38.63 -32.09
N SER A 30 16.99 39.24 -33.28
CA SER A 30 17.03 40.60 -33.82
C SER A 30 16.73 40.45 -35.33
N SER A 31 16.12 41.47 -35.97
CA SER A 31 15.90 41.68 -37.43
C SER A 31 14.74 40.89 -38.10
N GLY A 32 13.86 41.47 -38.93
CA GLY A 32 13.68 42.82 -39.45
C GLY A 32 12.48 42.94 -40.42
N HIS A 33 12.19 44.17 -40.87
CA HIS A 33 11.42 44.64 -42.06
C HIS A 33 9.87 44.80 -42.06
N GLY A 34 9.42 46.06 -41.98
CA GLY A 34 8.61 46.78 -43.01
C GLY A 34 7.05 46.61 -43.09
N PRO A 35 6.27 47.62 -43.57
CA PRO A 35 4.96 47.97 -42.96
C PRO A 35 3.69 48.04 -43.87
N ALA A 36 2.52 48.17 -43.20
CA ALA A 36 1.24 48.86 -43.57
C ALA A 36 0.09 48.06 -44.30
N PRO A 37 -1.18 48.56 -44.39
CA PRO A 37 -2.24 48.46 -43.37
C PRO A 37 -3.67 48.00 -43.86
N SER A 38 -4.45 47.32 -42.98
CA SER A 38 -5.95 47.23 -42.84
C SER A 38 -6.84 46.82 -44.05
N PRO A 39 -8.17 46.51 -43.94
CA PRO A 39 -9.08 46.36 -42.78
C PRO A 39 -10.03 45.10 -42.79
N GLY A 40 -10.58 44.74 -41.62
CA GLY A 40 -12.01 44.37 -41.47
C GLY A 40 -12.46 42.90 -41.40
N ARG A 41 -13.36 42.64 -40.43
CA ARG A 41 -14.29 41.48 -40.23
C ARG A 41 -13.62 40.12 -39.92
N SER A 42 -14.11 39.30 -38.99
CA SER A 42 -15.42 39.19 -38.34
C SER A 42 -15.24 38.49 -36.99
N GLU A 43 -15.91 39.01 -35.95
CA GLU A 43 -16.35 38.21 -34.81
C GLU A 43 -17.24 37.10 -35.37
N ASP A 44 -16.85 35.84 -35.20
CA ASP A 44 -17.78 34.73 -35.40
C ASP A 44 -17.56 33.66 -34.34
N SER A 45 -18.65 33.48 -33.60
CA SER A 45 -19.06 32.36 -32.77
C SER A 45 -18.37 31.03 -33.08
N GLY A 46 -17.41 30.67 -32.24
CA GLY A 46 -16.85 29.34 -32.15
C GLY A 46 -16.89 28.84 -30.71
N ALA A 47 -18.05 28.89 -30.05
CA ALA A 47 -18.27 27.99 -28.92
C ALA A 47 -18.22 26.58 -29.52
N SER A 48 -17.11 25.89 -29.27
CA SER A 48 -16.73 24.71 -30.02
C SER A 48 -17.79 23.62 -29.83
N ASP A 49 -18.11 22.85 -30.87
CA ASP A 49 -19.02 21.69 -30.81
C ASP A 49 -18.67 20.74 -29.63
N THR A 50 -17.40 20.75 -29.23
CA THR A 50 -16.87 20.07 -28.04
C THR A 50 -17.43 20.59 -26.71
N ASP A 51 -17.60 21.91 -26.56
CA ASP A 51 -18.13 22.52 -25.32
C ASP A 51 -19.63 22.20 -25.14
N LEU A 52 -20.39 22.23 -26.24
CA LEU A 52 -21.80 21.84 -26.28
C LEU A 52 -21.99 20.35 -25.96
N HIS A 53 -21.10 19.49 -26.45
CA HIS A 53 -21.15 18.05 -26.15
C HIS A 53 -20.77 17.73 -24.69
N VAL A 54 -19.79 18.46 -24.13
CA VAL A 54 -19.40 18.33 -22.73
C VAL A 54 -20.53 18.79 -21.80
N GLU A 55 -21.17 19.94 -22.06
CA GLU A 55 -22.30 20.41 -21.26
C GLU A 55 -23.48 19.42 -21.26
N ALA A 56 -23.77 18.79 -22.41
CA ALA A 56 -24.83 17.78 -22.50
C ALA A 56 -24.52 16.49 -21.72
N MET A 57 -23.24 16.15 -21.51
CA MET A 57 -22.82 14.94 -20.77
C MET A 57 -22.73 15.16 -19.25
N ILE A 58 -22.63 16.40 -18.78
CA ILE A 58 -22.51 16.73 -17.34
C ILE A 58 -23.64 16.13 -16.50
N PRO A 59 -24.94 16.25 -16.86
CA PRO A 59 -26.02 15.72 -16.03
C PRO A 59 -25.93 14.20 -15.85
N THR A 60 -25.62 13.46 -16.93
CA THR A 60 -25.47 12.01 -16.90
C THR A 60 -24.23 11.58 -16.10
N LEU A 61 -23.13 12.32 -16.21
CA LEU A 61 -21.93 12.10 -15.39
C LEU A 61 -22.21 12.34 -13.90
N VAL A 62 -22.89 13.43 -13.56
CA VAL A 62 -23.30 13.76 -12.19
C VAL A 62 -24.19 12.65 -11.62
N GLU A 63 -25.16 12.17 -12.39
CA GLU A 63 -26.02 11.06 -11.96
C GLU A 63 -25.23 9.76 -11.72
N ARG A 64 -24.30 9.41 -12.62
CA ARG A 64 -23.46 8.22 -12.46
C ARG A 64 -22.50 8.32 -11.27
N VAL A 65 -21.90 9.49 -11.05
CA VAL A 65 -21.06 9.75 -9.88
C VAL A 65 -21.89 9.69 -8.59
N ALA A 66 -23.10 10.25 -8.61
CA ALA A 66 -24.03 10.20 -7.47
C ALA A 66 -24.47 8.77 -7.14
N LYS A 67 -24.72 7.93 -8.15
CA LYS A 67 -25.00 6.49 -7.99
C LYS A 67 -23.76 5.65 -7.70
N MET A 68 -22.57 6.25 -7.81
CA MET A 68 -21.27 5.59 -7.70
C MET A 68 -21.19 4.41 -8.67
N ASP A 69 -21.55 4.64 -9.92
CA ASP A 69 -21.49 3.64 -10.99
C ASP A 69 -20.23 3.84 -11.85
N VAL A 70 -19.76 2.75 -12.45
CA VAL A 70 -18.57 2.77 -13.32
C VAL A 70 -18.98 3.35 -14.68
N VAL A 71 -18.23 4.35 -15.18
CA VAL A 71 -18.51 5.03 -16.45
C VAL A 71 -18.31 4.06 -17.62
N ASN A 72 -17.21 3.32 -17.60
CA ASN A 72 -16.84 2.34 -18.62
C ASN A 72 -16.36 1.03 -17.94
N PRO A 73 -16.95 -0.15 -18.22
CA PRO A 73 -16.50 -1.40 -17.60
C PRO A 73 -15.02 -1.72 -17.87
N GLU A 74 -14.43 -1.18 -18.94
CA GLU A 74 -13.01 -1.35 -19.26
C GLU A 74 -12.06 -0.74 -18.20
N VAL A 75 -12.49 0.31 -17.49
CA VAL A 75 -11.67 0.93 -16.45
C VAL A 75 -11.69 0.15 -15.13
N LEU A 76 -12.60 -0.82 -14.98
CA LEU A 76 -12.61 -1.73 -13.84
C LEU A 76 -11.52 -2.79 -14.04
N ARG A 77 -10.32 -2.48 -13.53
CA ARG A 77 -9.13 -3.31 -13.71
C ARG A 77 -8.49 -3.69 -12.40
N VAL A 78 -7.90 -4.87 -12.38
CA VAL A 78 -7.21 -5.42 -11.21
C VAL A 78 -5.87 -6.01 -11.63
N THR A 79 -4.97 -6.12 -10.66
CA THR A 79 -3.69 -6.81 -10.81
C THR A 79 -3.56 -7.85 -9.70
N PRO A 80 -2.98 -9.03 -9.97
CA PRO A 80 -2.57 -9.93 -8.89
C PRO A 80 -1.51 -9.25 -8.01
N VAL A 81 -1.57 -9.48 -6.70
CA VAL A 81 -0.59 -8.93 -5.73
C VAL A 81 0.86 -9.23 -6.14
N PHE A 82 1.16 -10.45 -6.58
CA PHE A 82 2.52 -10.78 -6.99
C PHE A 82 3.05 -9.93 -8.15
N ARG A 83 2.17 -9.52 -9.09
CA ARG A 83 2.53 -8.61 -10.20
C ARG A 83 2.79 -7.19 -9.71
N ALA A 84 2.04 -6.74 -8.71
CA ALA A 84 2.26 -5.44 -8.07
C ALA A 84 3.58 -5.38 -7.29
N LEU A 85 4.05 -6.53 -6.78
CA LEU A 85 5.32 -6.67 -6.05
C LEU A 85 6.55 -6.94 -6.94
N GLU A 86 6.38 -7.18 -8.24
CA GLU A 86 7.50 -7.40 -9.17
C GLU A 86 8.49 -6.22 -9.19
N HIS A 87 9.76 -6.53 -9.46
CA HIS A 87 10.84 -5.55 -9.52
C HIS A 87 10.93 -4.68 -8.25
N PHE A 88 10.86 -5.34 -7.08
CA PHE A 88 10.84 -4.69 -5.77
C PHE A 88 9.71 -3.65 -5.66
N ALA A 89 8.51 -4.08 -6.07
CA ALA A 89 7.32 -3.27 -6.18
C ALA A 89 7.57 -1.91 -6.85
N ALA A 90 8.17 -1.92 -8.05
CA ALA A 90 8.50 -0.70 -8.80
C ALA A 90 7.30 0.26 -8.93
N ALA A 91 6.08 -0.29 -9.06
CA ALA A 91 4.86 0.50 -9.11
C ALA A 91 4.61 1.35 -7.85
N LEU A 92 5.01 0.88 -6.66
CA LEU A 92 4.86 1.60 -5.39
C LEU A 92 6.01 2.58 -5.09
N ARG A 93 7.04 2.65 -5.95
CA ARG A 93 8.21 3.54 -5.75
C ARG A 93 8.06 4.83 -6.55
N VAL A 94 8.11 5.96 -5.85
CA VAL A 94 8.12 7.30 -6.48
C VAL A 94 9.35 7.41 -7.39
N GLY A 95 9.18 7.90 -8.62
CA GLY A 95 10.27 8.08 -9.58
C GLY A 95 10.64 6.86 -10.43
N SER A 96 10.02 5.68 -10.23
CA SER A 96 10.21 4.56 -11.16
C SER A 96 9.60 4.92 -12.52
N ALA A 97 10.40 5.08 -13.57
CA ALA A 97 9.87 5.24 -14.93
C ALA A 97 9.19 3.93 -15.39
N GLY A 98 8.06 4.03 -16.10
CA GLY A 98 7.41 2.87 -16.72
C GLY A 98 5.88 2.93 -16.68
N ASP A 99 5.28 2.51 -17.78
CA ASP A 99 3.85 2.20 -17.85
C ASP A 99 3.61 0.78 -17.33
N PHE A 100 2.84 0.66 -16.26
CA PHE A 100 2.48 -0.61 -15.63
C PHE A 100 1.09 -1.10 -16.03
N TYR A 101 0.37 -0.36 -16.88
CA TYR A 101 -1.02 -0.66 -17.23
C TYR A 101 -1.20 -2.07 -17.81
N HIS A 102 -0.23 -2.54 -18.60
CA HIS A 102 -0.19 -3.89 -19.17
C HIS A 102 -0.20 -5.02 -18.12
N LYS A 103 0.11 -4.73 -16.85
CA LYS A 103 0.09 -5.72 -15.74
C LYS A 103 -1.30 -5.89 -15.12
N SER A 104 -2.23 -4.99 -15.44
CA SER A 104 -3.63 -5.10 -15.03
C SER A 104 -4.46 -5.85 -16.07
N HIS A 105 -5.62 -6.37 -15.67
CA HIS A 105 -6.62 -6.95 -16.55
C HIS A 105 -8.02 -6.49 -16.12
N GLN A 106 -8.98 -6.49 -17.05
CA GLN A 106 -10.37 -6.17 -16.73
C GLN A 106 -10.97 -7.21 -15.78
N SER A 107 -11.80 -6.75 -14.85
CA SER A 107 -12.53 -7.60 -13.92
C SER A 107 -13.92 -7.03 -13.70
N GLN A 108 -14.82 -7.84 -13.14
CA GLN A 108 -16.14 -7.37 -12.69
C GLN A 108 -16.12 -6.98 -11.19
N ARG A 109 -15.10 -7.41 -10.45
CA ARG A 109 -14.98 -7.21 -9.00
C ARG A 109 -13.53 -6.95 -8.59
N ILE A 110 -13.36 -6.21 -7.50
CA ILE A 110 -12.06 -5.93 -6.89
C ILE A 110 -12.02 -6.62 -5.53
N SER A 111 -11.11 -7.58 -5.32
CA SER A 111 -11.06 -8.29 -4.04
C SER A 111 -10.56 -7.38 -2.92
N THR A 112 -9.57 -6.52 -3.21
CA THR A 112 -9.11 -5.52 -2.25
C THR A 112 -8.66 -4.26 -2.96
N PHE A 113 -9.21 -3.12 -2.56
CA PHE A 113 -8.74 -1.81 -2.98
C PHE A 113 -7.58 -1.36 -2.09
N TRP A 114 -6.41 -1.04 -2.67
CA TRP A 114 -5.28 -0.55 -1.89
C TRP A 114 -5.27 0.98 -1.87
N SER A 115 -5.49 1.55 -0.69
CA SER A 115 -5.31 2.99 -0.45
C SER A 115 -4.00 3.23 0.30
N HIS A 116 -3.21 4.17 -0.20
CA HIS A 116 -1.90 4.49 0.35
C HIS A 116 -1.51 5.94 0.03
N SER A 117 -0.66 6.55 0.86
CA SER A 117 0.00 7.81 0.51
C SER A 117 1.17 7.54 -0.43
N TRP A 118 1.53 8.47 -1.30
CA TRP A 118 2.79 8.38 -2.06
C TRP A 118 4.02 8.90 -1.30
N HIS A 119 3.84 9.69 -0.23
CA HIS A 119 4.94 10.32 0.51
C HIS A 119 5.58 9.38 1.56
N GLY A 120 4.79 8.46 2.14
CA GLY A 120 5.33 7.51 3.12
C GLY A 120 6.42 6.60 2.55
N GLY A 121 7.36 6.17 3.40
CA GLY A 121 8.49 5.33 3.00
C GLY A 121 8.06 4.05 2.27
N HIS A 122 8.48 3.92 1.01
CA HIS A 122 8.06 2.83 0.10
C HIS A 122 8.47 1.45 0.62
N TRP A 123 9.66 1.30 1.20
CA TRP A 123 10.09 0.01 1.77
C TRP A 123 9.22 -0.48 2.91
N LYS A 124 8.72 0.43 3.77
CA LYS A 124 7.81 0.08 4.87
C LYS A 124 6.51 -0.52 4.32
N LYS A 125 5.96 0.08 3.26
CA LYS A 125 4.76 -0.41 2.55
C LYS A 125 5.02 -1.77 1.90
N ILE A 126 6.14 -1.91 1.20
CA ILE A 126 6.53 -3.18 0.54
C ILE A 126 6.61 -4.30 1.58
N PHE A 127 7.33 -4.08 2.67
CA PHE A 127 7.44 -5.08 3.74
C PHE A 127 6.08 -5.37 4.37
N ALA A 128 5.23 -4.37 4.60
CA ALA A 128 3.89 -4.58 5.14
C ALA A 128 2.99 -5.42 4.22
N ILE A 129 3.07 -5.20 2.90
CA ILE A 129 2.31 -5.99 1.91
C ILE A 129 2.87 -7.41 1.84
N VAL A 130 4.19 -7.58 1.77
CA VAL A 130 4.84 -8.91 1.72
C VAL A 130 4.49 -9.73 2.95
N THR A 131 4.61 -9.15 4.16
CA THR A 131 4.26 -9.88 5.39
C THR A 131 2.77 -10.18 5.47
N LEU A 132 1.90 -9.28 5.00
CA LEU A 132 0.45 -9.49 4.98
C LEU A 132 0.02 -10.64 4.06
N TYR A 133 0.52 -10.68 2.82
CA TYR A 133 0.07 -11.65 1.82
C TYR A 133 0.87 -12.97 1.81
N ASN A 134 2.17 -12.92 2.13
CA ASN A 134 3.03 -14.11 2.08
C ASN A 134 3.26 -14.73 3.46
N GLY A 135 3.05 -13.97 4.55
CA GLY A 135 3.39 -14.39 5.91
C GLY A 135 2.68 -15.67 6.36
N THR A 136 1.38 -15.79 6.14
CA THR A 136 0.61 -16.98 6.55
C THR A 136 1.10 -18.24 5.85
N ALA A 137 1.34 -18.16 4.53
CA ALA A 137 1.88 -19.28 3.76
C ALA A 137 3.30 -19.66 4.23
N ALA A 138 4.14 -18.65 4.51
CA ALA A 138 5.50 -18.87 5.01
C ALA A 138 5.50 -19.60 6.35
N VAL A 139 4.68 -19.15 7.31
CA VAL A 139 4.54 -19.81 8.62
C VAL A 139 4.02 -21.23 8.46
N PHE A 140 2.91 -21.43 7.75
CA PHE A 140 2.30 -22.75 7.60
C PHE A 140 3.24 -23.76 6.94
N LEU A 141 3.87 -23.40 5.82
CA LEU A 141 4.79 -24.29 5.10
C LEU A 141 6.06 -24.55 5.91
N SER A 142 6.60 -23.54 6.61
CA SER A 142 7.77 -23.75 7.48
C SER A 142 7.50 -24.68 8.65
N LEU A 143 6.31 -24.59 9.28
CA LEU A 143 5.90 -25.50 10.34
C LEU A 143 5.73 -26.93 9.82
N LEU A 144 5.12 -27.09 8.65
CA LEU A 144 4.97 -28.39 8.01
C LEU A 144 6.35 -29.03 7.72
N THR A 145 7.27 -28.27 7.14
CA THR A 145 8.64 -28.75 6.87
C THR A 145 9.42 -29.04 8.15
N GLY A 146 9.29 -28.19 9.16
CA GLY A 146 9.89 -28.45 10.48
C GLY A 146 9.38 -29.75 11.10
N ALA A 147 8.06 -30.02 11.01
CA ALA A 147 7.46 -31.26 11.48
C ALA A 147 7.93 -32.48 10.67
N CYS A 148 8.04 -32.36 9.33
CA CYS A 148 8.59 -33.42 8.48
C CYS A 148 10.03 -33.74 8.84
N MET A 149 10.90 -32.74 9.05
CA MET A 149 12.29 -32.97 9.44
C MET A 149 12.40 -33.55 10.86
N MET A 150 11.51 -33.17 11.77
CA MET A 150 11.45 -33.79 13.09
C MET A 150 11.05 -35.26 12.98
N LEU A 151 10.08 -35.60 12.15
CA LEU A 151 9.67 -36.99 11.91
C LEU A 151 10.83 -37.81 11.31
N LEU A 152 11.52 -37.28 10.30
CA LEU A 152 12.68 -37.94 9.69
C LEU A 152 13.82 -38.17 10.70
N PHE A 153 14.05 -37.21 11.59
CA PHE A 153 14.98 -37.37 12.70
C PHE A 153 14.53 -38.47 13.68
N SER A 154 13.27 -38.49 14.09
CA SER A 154 12.72 -39.53 14.97
C SER A 154 12.77 -40.93 14.36
N LEU A 155 12.76 -41.04 13.02
CA LEU A 155 12.94 -42.30 12.29
C LEU A 155 14.43 -42.71 12.14
N GLY A 156 15.37 -41.93 12.68
CA GLY A 156 16.81 -42.21 12.62
C GLY A 156 17.46 -41.93 11.26
N THR A 157 16.76 -41.27 10.34
CA THR A 157 17.30 -40.97 8.99
C THR A 157 18.20 -39.73 8.97
N LEU A 158 17.99 -38.80 9.91
CA LEU A 158 18.78 -37.58 10.05
C LEU A 158 19.66 -37.67 11.30
N ALA A 159 20.90 -37.21 11.18
CA ALA A 159 21.81 -37.12 12.31
C ALA A 159 21.38 -36.01 13.28
N GLY A 160 21.47 -36.28 14.58
CA GLY A 160 21.31 -35.27 15.61
C GLY A 160 22.64 -34.70 16.09
N ILE A 161 22.55 -33.60 16.83
CA ILE A 161 23.69 -32.95 17.49
C ILE A 161 23.60 -33.26 18.99
N ASP A 162 24.67 -33.81 19.56
CA ASP A 162 24.82 -33.89 21.01
C ASP A 162 25.18 -32.51 21.57
N ARG A 163 24.41 -32.09 22.58
CA ARG A 163 24.55 -30.78 23.21
C ARG A 163 25.15 -30.85 24.61
N GLY A 164 25.38 -32.04 25.17
CA GLY A 164 25.99 -32.24 26.49
C GLY A 164 25.16 -31.70 27.67
N TRP A 165 23.84 -31.57 27.50
CA TRP A 165 22.93 -30.95 28.48
C TRP A 165 22.21 -31.96 29.38
N LEU A 166 21.65 -33.02 28.79
CA LEU A 166 21.19 -34.24 29.46
C LEU A 166 21.97 -35.40 28.82
N ASP A 167 22.42 -36.39 29.60
CA ASP A 167 23.19 -37.60 29.25
C ASP A 167 23.54 -37.74 27.75
N ASP A 168 24.81 -38.02 27.41
CA ASP A 168 25.39 -38.15 26.04
C ASP A 168 24.56 -38.98 25.01
N SER A 169 23.53 -39.69 25.46
CA SER A 169 22.50 -40.33 24.64
C SER A 169 21.46 -39.40 24.01
N PHE A 170 21.24 -38.17 24.50
CA PHE A 170 20.17 -37.29 24.02
C PHE A 170 20.62 -36.41 22.85
N GLN A 171 20.18 -36.77 21.64
CA GLN A 171 20.49 -36.02 20.42
C GLN A 171 19.43 -34.96 20.09
N TRP A 172 19.86 -33.77 19.66
CA TRP A 172 18.99 -32.66 19.27
C TRP A 172 18.86 -32.55 17.75
N SER A 173 17.64 -32.30 17.24
CA SER A 173 17.40 -32.07 15.81
C SER A 173 17.54 -30.59 15.45
N CYS A 174 18.64 -30.22 14.81
CA CYS A 174 18.83 -28.88 14.23
C CYS A 174 18.11 -28.70 12.89
N TRP A 175 17.83 -29.81 12.20
CA TRP A 175 17.24 -29.83 10.85
C TRP A 175 15.85 -29.21 10.83
N SER A 176 15.04 -29.43 11.86
CA SER A 176 13.68 -28.88 11.96
C SER A 176 13.68 -27.35 11.90
N THR A 177 14.47 -26.70 12.76
CA THR A 177 14.58 -25.22 12.80
C THR A 177 15.22 -24.66 11.54
N PHE A 178 16.32 -25.26 11.07
CA PHE A 178 17.06 -24.75 9.91
C PHE A 178 16.24 -24.83 8.61
N SER A 179 15.66 -25.99 8.33
CA SER A 179 14.85 -26.21 7.13
C SER A 179 13.58 -25.34 7.14
N GLY A 180 12.90 -25.24 8.29
CA GLY A 180 11.76 -24.35 8.47
C GLY A 180 12.12 -22.89 8.22
N PHE A 181 13.25 -22.41 8.76
CA PHE A 181 13.75 -21.06 8.53
C PHE A 181 14.04 -20.80 7.04
N VAL A 182 14.79 -21.70 6.38
CA VAL A 182 15.11 -21.57 4.95
C VAL A 182 13.82 -21.52 4.13
N LEU A 183 12.89 -22.44 4.36
CA LEU A 183 11.64 -22.47 3.61
C LEU A 183 10.76 -21.24 3.88
N ALA A 184 10.67 -20.78 5.14
CA ALA A 184 9.93 -19.57 5.48
C ALA A 184 10.44 -18.36 4.67
N ASN A 185 11.75 -18.18 4.55
CA ASN A 185 12.33 -17.09 3.75
C ASN A 185 12.05 -17.26 2.25
N LEU A 186 12.20 -18.48 1.72
CA LEU A 186 11.90 -18.76 0.32
C LEU A 186 10.43 -18.47 0.01
N VAL A 187 9.51 -18.89 0.86
CA VAL A 187 8.08 -18.61 0.70
C VAL A 187 7.82 -17.11 0.86
N LEU A 188 8.39 -16.44 1.87
CA LEU A 188 8.19 -15.00 2.06
C LEU A 188 8.62 -14.18 0.82
N ILE A 189 9.70 -14.58 0.16
CA ILE A 189 10.26 -13.88 -1.01
C ILE A 189 9.57 -14.29 -2.32
N PHE A 190 9.34 -15.58 -2.53
CA PHE A 190 8.92 -16.12 -3.83
C PHE A 190 7.45 -16.52 -3.91
N TRP A 191 6.68 -16.46 -2.82
CA TRP A 191 5.25 -16.73 -2.85
C TRP A 191 4.53 -15.76 -3.77
N ARG A 192 3.60 -16.29 -4.58
CA ARG A 192 2.88 -15.54 -5.62
C ARG A 192 1.41 -15.43 -5.26
N PRO A 193 1.04 -14.50 -4.35
CA PRO A 193 -0.37 -14.27 -4.00
C PRO A 193 -1.17 -13.81 -5.22
N ARG A 194 -2.26 -14.52 -5.52
CA ARG A 194 -3.12 -14.28 -6.69
C ARG A 194 -4.33 -13.40 -6.41
N THR A 195 -4.45 -12.85 -5.20
CA THR A 195 -5.53 -11.92 -4.84
C THR A 195 -5.57 -10.76 -5.83
N ALA A 196 -6.75 -10.50 -6.40
CA ALA A 196 -6.97 -9.46 -7.38
C ALA A 196 -7.16 -8.11 -6.69
N VAL A 197 -6.15 -7.26 -6.77
CA VAL A 197 -6.12 -5.97 -6.07
C VAL A 197 -6.18 -4.80 -7.04
N PHE A 198 -6.72 -3.68 -6.57
CA PHE A 198 -6.65 -2.42 -7.28
C PHE A 198 -5.48 -1.60 -6.75
N LEU A 199 -4.57 -1.22 -7.65
CA LEU A 199 -3.48 -0.28 -7.38
C LEU A 199 -3.50 0.79 -8.48
N ASP A 200 -3.75 2.03 -8.09
CA ASP A 200 -3.91 3.20 -8.97
C ASP A 200 -2.91 3.24 -10.13
N ARG A 201 -1.61 3.11 -9.86
CA ARG A 201 -0.56 3.21 -10.88
C ARG A 201 -0.51 2.04 -11.87
N ILE A 202 -1.10 0.90 -11.51
CA ILE A 202 -1.15 -0.29 -12.37
C ILE A 202 -2.51 -0.39 -13.09
N CYS A 203 -3.60 -0.05 -12.40
CA CYS A 203 -4.95 -0.22 -12.91
C CYS A 203 -5.47 0.99 -13.69
N ILE A 204 -4.88 2.19 -13.49
CA ILE A 204 -5.22 3.40 -14.25
C ILE A 204 -4.12 3.66 -15.29
N SER A 205 -4.51 3.81 -16.54
CA SER A 205 -3.58 4.16 -17.62
C SER A 205 -2.93 5.52 -17.33
N GLN A 206 -1.60 5.56 -17.31
CA GLN A 206 -0.85 6.81 -17.13
C GLN A 206 -0.56 7.50 -18.46
N SER A 207 -0.66 6.78 -19.57
CA SER A 207 -0.35 7.21 -20.93
C SER A 207 -1.58 7.73 -21.69
N ASP A 208 -2.76 7.14 -21.45
CA ASP A 208 -4.01 7.53 -22.11
C ASP A 208 -4.84 8.47 -21.21
N ALA A 209 -4.95 9.74 -21.62
CA ALA A 209 -5.68 10.76 -20.88
C ALA A 209 -7.19 10.50 -20.78
N ARG A 210 -7.80 9.86 -21.79
CA ARG A 210 -9.23 9.54 -21.80
C ARG A 210 -9.51 8.42 -20.80
N LEU A 211 -8.77 7.31 -20.89
CA LEU A 211 -8.92 6.19 -19.95
C LEU A 211 -8.61 6.61 -18.51
N LYS A 212 -7.63 7.50 -18.31
CA LYS A 212 -7.32 8.07 -17.00
C LYS A 212 -8.51 8.86 -16.44
N THR A 213 -9.11 9.72 -17.26
CA THR A 213 -10.27 10.53 -16.87
C THR A 213 -11.47 9.65 -16.55
N GLU A 214 -11.79 8.68 -17.42
CA GLU A 214 -12.87 7.71 -17.19
C GLU A 214 -12.66 6.91 -15.90
N ALA A 215 -11.42 6.48 -15.61
CA ALA A 215 -11.09 5.77 -14.38
C ALA A 215 -11.24 6.63 -13.12
N ILE A 216 -10.81 7.89 -13.18
CA ILE A 216 -10.95 8.87 -12.09
C ILE A 216 -12.43 9.15 -11.80
N LEU A 217 -13.23 9.39 -12.85
CA LEU A 217 -14.67 9.62 -12.73
C LEU A 217 -15.40 8.35 -12.22
N SER A 218 -14.87 7.17 -12.51
CA SER A 218 -15.41 5.89 -12.05
C SER A 218 -14.93 5.47 -10.67
N LEU A 219 -14.05 6.23 -9.98
CA LEU A 219 -13.39 5.77 -8.75
C LEU A 219 -14.38 5.36 -7.65
N ALA A 220 -15.42 6.16 -7.46
CA ALA A 220 -16.50 5.85 -6.52
C ALA A 220 -17.15 4.50 -6.84
N GLY A 221 -17.36 4.19 -8.12
CA GLY A 221 -17.87 2.91 -8.58
C GLY A 221 -16.88 1.76 -8.44
N LEU A 222 -15.58 2.01 -8.59
CA LEU A 222 -14.54 1.00 -8.30
C LEU A 222 -14.56 0.61 -6.81
N LEU A 223 -14.69 1.60 -5.91
CA LEU A 223 -14.80 1.37 -4.47
C LEU A 223 -16.08 0.60 -4.12
N LYS A 224 -17.22 0.96 -4.72
CA LYS A 224 -18.50 0.23 -4.58
C LYS A 224 -18.40 -1.24 -5.03
N ASN A 225 -17.64 -1.52 -6.08
CA ASN A 225 -17.37 -2.87 -6.60
C ASN A 225 -16.20 -3.59 -5.92
N SER A 226 -15.64 -3.01 -4.86
CA SER A 226 -14.60 -3.64 -4.04
C SER A 226 -15.21 -4.45 -2.89
N ASP A 227 -14.68 -5.65 -2.65
CA ASP A 227 -15.09 -6.53 -1.55
C ASP A 227 -14.48 -6.09 -0.21
N GLY A 228 -13.32 -5.44 -0.27
CA GLY A 228 -12.64 -4.86 0.88
C GLY A 228 -11.69 -3.75 0.51
N MET A 229 -11.21 -3.02 1.51
CA MET A 229 -10.26 -1.93 1.37
C MET A 229 -9.08 -2.17 2.33
N LEU A 230 -7.86 -2.14 1.80
CA LEU A 230 -6.62 -2.16 2.56
C LEU A 230 -6.06 -0.74 2.61
N ILE A 231 -5.97 -0.17 3.81
CA ILE A 231 -5.32 1.11 4.05
C ILE A 231 -3.92 0.84 4.57
N LEU A 232 -2.92 1.22 3.78
CA LEU A 232 -1.52 1.27 4.21
C LEU A 232 -1.32 2.58 4.96
N TRP A 233 -1.55 2.52 6.26
CA TRP A 233 -1.61 3.70 7.11
C TRP A 233 -0.20 4.22 7.44
N ASP A 234 -0.04 5.52 7.26
CA ASP A 234 1.07 6.34 7.73
C ASP A 234 0.55 7.76 8.00
N PRO A 235 1.25 8.61 8.79
CA PRO A 235 0.75 9.95 9.10
C PRO A 235 0.41 10.81 7.87
N THR A 236 1.12 10.63 6.76
CA THR A 236 0.86 11.38 5.52
C THR A 236 -0.36 10.87 4.74
N TRP A 237 -0.95 9.74 5.14
CA TRP A 237 -2.16 9.20 4.51
C TRP A 237 -3.39 10.03 4.87
N THR A 238 -3.53 10.46 6.13
CA THR A 238 -4.66 11.28 6.60
C THR A 238 -4.58 12.73 6.10
N GLU A 239 -3.38 13.22 5.77
CA GLU A 239 -3.18 14.57 5.20
C GLU A 239 -3.68 14.68 3.74
N ARG A 240 -3.92 13.55 3.07
CA ARG A 240 -4.31 13.53 1.66
C ARG A 240 -5.81 13.48 1.50
N LEU A 241 -6.38 14.57 0.99
CA LEU A 241 -7.80 14.67 0.65
C LEU A 241 -8.30 13.49 -0.21
N TRP A 242 -7.48 13.08 -1.19
CA TRP A 242 -7.79 11.95 -2.07
C TRP A 242 -7.96 10.62 -1.30
N CYS A 243 -7.07 10.32 -0.36
CA CYS A 243 -7.14 9.10 0.44
C CYS A 243 -8.35 9.10 1.39
N LEU A 244 -8.68 10.26 1.97
CA LEU A 244 -9.89 10.43 2.78
C LEU A 244 -11.17 10.30 1.94
N PHE A 245 -11.16 10.84 0.72
CA PHE A 245 -12.25 10.67 -0.23
C PHE A 245 -12.48 9.19 -0.56
N GLU A 246 -11.42 8.42 -0.84
CA GLU A 246 -11.53 6.97 -1.08
C GLU A 246 -12.16 6.23 0.10
N LEU A 247 -11.73 6.54 1.33
CA LEU A 247 -12.31 5.95 2.54
C LEU A 247 -13.79 6.33 2.69
N ALA A 248 -14.13 7.62 2.58
CA ALA A 248 -15.50 8.10 2.73
C ALA A 248 -16.43 7.49 1.66
N ALA A 249 -15.97 7.41 0.41
CA ALA A 249 -16.69 6.76 -0.68
C ALA A 249 -16.89 5.26 -0.40
N PHE A 250 -15.84 4.55 0.03
CA PHE A 250 -15.95 3.12 0.39
C PHE A 250 -17.01 2.90 1.50
N LEU A 251 -16.92 3.65 2.60
CA LEU A 251 -17.86 3.55 3.72
C LEU A 251 -19.29 3.89 3.31
N LYS A 252 -19.50 4.93 2.49
CA LYS A 252 -20.82 5.34 1.99
C LYS A 252 -21.43 4.31 1.03
N SER A 253 -20.61 3.62 0.25
CA SER A 253 -21.08 2.69 -0.79
C SER A 253 -21.63 1.36 -0.26
N LYS A 254 -21.36 1.03 1.01
CA LYS A 254 -21.61 -0.31 1.58
C LYS A 254 -22.48 -0.28 2.85
N THR A 255 -23.53 0.53 2.90
CA THR A 255 -24.37 0.74 4.10
C THR A 255 -25.07 -0.53 4.63
N SER A 256 -25.24 -1.58 3.81
CA SER A 256 -25.99 -2.80 4.17
C SER A 256 -25.18 -4.11 4.10
N GLN A 257 -23.91 -4.08 3.70
CA GLN A 257 -23.06 -5.27 3.60
C GLN A 257 -21.90 -5.17 4.61
N GLN A 258 -21.39 -6.31 5.10
CA GLN A 258 -20.21 -6.30 5.96
C GLN A 258 -19.01 -5.69 5.21
N GLN A 259 -18.52 -4.58 5.72
CA GLN A 259 -17.40 -3.85 5.15
C GLN A 259 -16.09 -4.47 5.64
N HIS A 260 -15.33 -5.10 4.74
CA HIS A 260 -14.00 -5.60 5.07
C HIS A 260 -12.96 -4.48 4.92
N LEU A 261 -12.87 -3.62 5.93
CA LEU A 261 -11.87 -2.56 6.03
C LEU A 261 -10.68 -3.03 6.86
N VAL A 262 -9.49 -3.07 6.26
CA VAL A 262 -8.25 -3.46 6.94
C VAL A 262 -7.31 -2.27 6.96
N VAL A 263 -7.04 -1.73 8.15
CA VAL A 263 -6.04 -0.68 8.35
C VAL A 263 -4.73 -1.33 8.82
N ARG A 264 -3.66 -1.18 8.04
CA ARG A 264 -2.33 -1.71 8.34
C ARG A 264 -1.32 -0.59 8.45
N PRO A 265 -0.79 -0.31 9.66
CA PRO A 265 0.32 0.63 9.81
C PRO A 265 1.55 0.13 9.06
N ILE A 266 2.18 0.99 8.25
CA ILE A 266 3.32 0.59 7.40
C ILE A 266 4.55 0.14 8.20
N PHE A 267 4.69 0.55 9.47
CA PHE A 267 5.80 0.12 10.32
C PHE A 267 5.67 -1.34 10.78
N MET A 268 4.47 -1.94 10.72
CA MET A 268 4.26 -3.33 11.11
C MET A 268 5.05 -4.30 10.22
N GLY A 269 5.24 -4.00 8.93
CA GLY A 269 6.03 -4.83 8.02
C GLY A 269 7.47 -5.03 8.47
N PRO A 270 8.29 -3.97 8.53
CA PRO A 270 9.67 -4.05 9.03
C PRO A 270 9.74 -4.63 10.45
N LEU A 271 8.79 -4.28 11.32
CA LEU A 271 8.73 -4.78 12.68
C LEU A 271 8.53 -6.30 12.71
N SER A 272 7.56 -6.84 11.97
CA SER A 272 7.34 -8.28 11.88
C SER A 272 8.56 -9.02 11.34
N ILE A 273 9.28 -8.44 10.36
CA ILE A 273 10.53 -9.03 9.84
C ILE A 273 11.62 -9.01 10.91
N ALA A 274 11.82 -7.90 11.61
CA ALA A 274 12.82 -7.79 12.67
C ALA A 274 12.57 -8.79 13.81
N VAL A 275 11.30 -8.92 14.24
CA VAL A 275 10.88 -9.90 15.23
C VAL A 275 11.13 -11.32 14.72
N TYR A 276 10.71 -11.64 13.50
CA TYR A 276 10.93 -12.94 12.88
C TYR A 276 12.42 -13.32 12.81
N LEU A 277 13.28 -12.43 12.31
CA LEU A 277 14.72 -12.67 12.19
C LEU A 277 15.37 -12.85 13.57
N THR A 278 14.92 -12.12 14.58
CA THR A 278 15.42 -12.24 15.95
C THR A 278 15.02 -13.56 16.58
N PHE A 279 13.75 -13.95 16.45
CA PHE A 279 13.29 -15.26 16.91
C PHE A 279 14.01 -16.40 16.19
N ALA A 280 14.23 -16.28 14.88
CA ALA A 280 14.99 -17.26 14.11
C ALA A 280 16.44 -17.34 14.57
N ALA A 281 17.13 -16.22 14.78
CA ALA A 281 18.50 -16.19 15.26
C ALA A 281 18.64 -16.80 16.67
N VAL A 282 17.70 -16.48 17.56
CA VAL A 282 17.62 -17.07 18.91
C VAL A 282 17.36 -18.57 18.81
N ALA A 283 16.37 -19.01 18.02
CA ALA A 283 16.03 -20.42 17.86
C ALA A 283 17.18 -21.23 17.24
N MET A 284 17.90 -20.67 16.27
CA MET A 284 19.07 -21.29 15.65
C MET A 284 20.24 -21.41 16.64
N THR A 285 20.51 -20.36 17.42
CA THR A 285 21.54 -20.40 18.47
C THR A 285 21.18 -21.44 19.52
N ILE A 286 19.93 -21.46 19.99
CA ILE A 286 19.42 -22.50 20.89
C ILE A 286 19.50 -23.88 20.24
N ALA A 287 19.30 -24.04 18.94
CA ALA A 287 19.34 -25.35 18.31
C ALA A 287 20.75 -25.91 18.08
N THR A 288 21.79 -25.06 18.10
CA THR A 288 23.15 -25.42 17.64
C THR A 288 24.25 -25.25 18.67
N VAL A 289 24.10 -24.33 19.63
CA VAL A 289 25.16 -24.09 20.64
C VAL A 289 25.19 -25.23 21.65
N PRO A 290 26.35 -25.88 21.88
CA PRO A 290 26.49 -26.90 22.91
C PRO A 290 26.35 -26.28 24.31
N ILE A 291 25.57 -26.92 25.18
CA ILE A 291 25.37 -26.50 26.58
C ILE A 291 25.97 -27.60 27.44
N ARG A 292 27.28 -27.55 27.64
CA ARG A 292 27.96 -28.50 28.51
C ARG A 292 27.50 -28.29 29.95
N ALA A 293 26.89 -29.30 30.56
CA ALA A 293 26.30 -29.22 31.91
C ALA A 293 27.29 -28.76 33.00
N HIS A 294 28.59 -28.95 32.81
CA HIS A 294 29.64 -28.53 33.76
C HIS A 294 30.20 -27.11 33.53
N GLU A 295 29.79 -26.41 32.47
CA GLU A 295 30.25 -25.05 32.15
C GLU A 295 29.10 -24.03 32.29
N GLU A 296 28.78 -23.63 33.53
CA GLU A 296 27.75 -22.62 33.82
C GLU A 296 27.91 -21.33 33.00
N LYS A 297 29.16 -20.97 32.67
CA LYS A 297 29.50 -19.79 31.86
C LYS A 297 28.86 -19.84 30.47
N SER A 298 28.86 -21.00 29.81
CA SER A 298 28.33 -21.18 28.45
C SER A 298 26.80 -21.00 28.43
N PHE A 299 26.11 -21.49 29.47
CA PHE A 299 24.67 -21.28 29.64
C PHE A 299 24.32 -19.81 29.90
N VAL A 300 25.04 -19.14 30.81
CA VAL A 300 24.82 -17.72 31.12
C VAL A 300 25.12 -16.82 29.91
N GLN A 301 26.16 -17.12 29.14
CA GLN A 301 26.48 -16.40 27.90
C GLN A 301 25.37 -16.54 26.85
N LEU A 302 24.84 -17.75 26.66
CA LEU A 302 23.73 -17.99 25.75
C LEU A 302 22.47 -17.21 26.19
N LEU A 303 22.10 -17.31 27.47
CA LEU A 303 20.91 -16.62 28.00
C LEU A 303 21.05 -15.10 27.90
N SER A 304 22.22 -14.55 28.27
CA SER A 304 22.48 -13.11 28.17
C SER A 304 22.41 -12.61 26.72
N ALA A 305 22.93 -13.37 25.75
CA ALA A 305 22.80 -13.03 24.33
C ALA A 305 21.34 -13.03 23.85
N ILE A 306 20.53 -14.02 24.28
CA ILE A 306 19.10 -14.08 23.95
C ILE A 306 18.36 -12.88 24.51
N VAL A 307 18.58 -12.57 25.79
CA VAL A 307 17.98 -11.42 26.48
C VAL A 307 18.38 -10.12 25.78
N PHE A 308 19.67 -9.95 25.46
CA PHE A 308 20.16 -8.78 24.74
C PHE A 308 19.47 -8.60 23.38
N CYS A 309 19.41 -9.66 22.55
CA CYS A 309 18.72 -9.62 21.26
C CYS A 309 17.23 -9.27 21.41
N ALA A 310 16.56 -9.80 22.43
CA ALA A 310 15.16 -9.48 22.71
C ALA A 310 14.99 -7.99 23.05
N PHE A 311 15.87 -7.41 23.88
CA PHE A 311 15.83 -5.98 24.21
C PHE A 311 16.11 -5.08 23.00
N VAL A 312 17.08 -5.44 22.16
CA VAL A 312 17.44 -4.69 20.93
C VAL A 312 16.25 -4.54 19.98
N VAL A 313 15.32 -5.51 19.94
CA VAL A 313 14.10 -5.39 19.14
C VAL A 313 12.95 -4.80 19.94
N ALA A 314 12.74 -5.23 21.19
CA ALA A 314 11.60 -4.81 22.00
C ALA A 314 11.59 -3.30 22.27
N VAL A 315 12.76 -2.69 22.53
CA VAL A 315 12.83 -1.26 22.84
C VAL A 315 12.47 -0.37 21.63
N PRO A 316 13.08 -0.54 20.43
CA PRO A 316 12.64 0.19 19.25
C PRO A 316 11.19 -0.10 18.84
N THR A 317 10.73 -1.33 19.06
CA THR A 317 9.33 -1.72 18.82
C THR A 317 8.39 -0.91 19.70
N ALA A 318 8.61 -0.90 21.01
CA ALA A 318 7.82 -0.15 21.96
C ALA A 318 7.86 1.36 21.66
N SER A 319 9.03 1.89 21.30
CA SER A 319 9.20 3.29 20.90
C SER A 319 8.41 3.64 19.63
N THR A 320 8.47 2.79 18.60
CA THR A 320 7.75 2.97 17.34
C THR A 320 6.23 2.92 17.54
N ILE A 321 5.77 1.94 18.32
CA ILE A 321 4.35 1.79 18.66
C ILE A 321 3.86 3.00 19.48
N ARG A 322 4.66 3.47 20.44
CA ARG A 322 4.33 4.66 21.23
C ARG A 322 4.27 5.92 20.37
N SER A 323 5.21 6.12 19.45
CA SER A 323 5.18 7.24 18.50
C SER A 323 3.91 7.18 17.65
N TYR A 324 3.58 5.99 17.13
CA TYR A 324 2.37 5.78 16.35
C TYR A 324 1.09 6.17 17.10
N PHE A 325 0.93 5.71 18.34
CA PHE A 325 -0.25 6.06 19.14
C PHE A 325 -0.31 7.56 19.47
N ARG A 326 0.84 8.20 19.71
CA ARG A 326 0.89 9.65 19.90
C ARG A 326 0.41 10.40 18.66
N ASP A 327 0.81 9.95 17.47
CA ASP A 327 0.37 10.54 16.21
C ASP A 327 -1.15 10.34 15.99
N LEU A 328 -1.69 9.17 16.39
CA LEU A 328 -3.13 8.94 16.38
C LEU A 328 -3.89 9.90 17.31
N ASP A 329 -3.36 10.16 18.50
CA ASP A 329 -4.02 11.05 19.46
C ASP A 329 -3.97 12.52 19.00
N THR A 330 -2.92 12.95 18.30
CA THR A 330 -2.88 14.29 17.69
C THR A 330 -3.94 14.51 16.61
N MET A 331 -4.49 13.45 16.01
CA MET A 331 -5.53 13.54 14.98
C MET A 331 -6.96 13.50 15.53
N LYS A 332 -7.15 13.28 16.84
CA LYS A 332 -8.48 13.32 17.48
C LYS A 332 -8.89 14.73 17.93
N LEU A 333 -7.98 15.69 17.84
CA LEU A 333 -8.15 17.11 18.22
C LEU A 333 -8.47 17.95 16.98
#